data_AF-A0A674BLC5-F1
#
_entry.id   AF-A0A674BLC5-F1
#
_cell.length_a   1.000
_cell.length_b   1.000
_cell.length_c   1.000
_cell.angle_alpha   90.00
_cell.angle_beta   90.00
_cell.angle_gamma   90.00
#
_symmetry.space_group_name_H-M   'P 1'
#
loop_
_entity.id
_entity.type
_entity.pdbx_description
1 polymer ?
#
loop_
_entity_poly.entity_id
_entity_poly.type
_entity_poly.pdbx_seq_one_letter_code
_entity_poly.pdbx_strand_id
1 'polypeptide(L)'
;MPTAVKPHRRRKKLRNAIWRGVALSDVEYSRLTAWQERHAYNVLIKQIYLVTLLFTNMQLKGSDEDGFGIEIVLQQGDRKPPSCVHGPTLLFEKVCKGEEGRRFYACSACRDRKECPFFQWEDDKVSEARLLAREEENRSKMPPFTHQQYCSRFRKFLALPLGRRFCQDCQLLLLPGEWEIHASHKMSQADDITEARLSRPSLMLKPLENKKSNAQYLFADRSCHFLLDTLAKLGYRKVLCVGTPRLHELIKLRNQEGKSDPMKSLLLDIDFRYAQFYGQDEFCHYNMFNHHFFGGEAASGVLRAFLGEEDGEKVIMVSDPPFGGLVKPLAHSFSQISETWRKLQTSEGSVVEMPIVWIFPYFFEPRILECFPSFTMLDYQVDYDNHPLYKHGKTGRKQSPVRLFTNLTPRDIVLPREEGYRFCKVCERYVWSGNKHCTKCNLCPSKDGRVWKHCSECQKCVKPSWRHCQSCARCALPDHPCGNSPGLEGCFNCGSLKHKRRACPLKDKRRTDNKRSKAKGGRNLPKQPMKSNSKRKSGAQRRANKLKKMTE
;
A
#
# COMPACT_ATOMS: atom_id res chain seq x y z
N MET A 1 -7.47 -14.72 66.84
CA MET A 1 -7.81 -14.28 65.47
C MET A 1 -6.63 -13.51 64.87
N PRO A 2 -5.96 -13.99 63.81
CA PRO A 2 -4.87 -13.23 63.19
C PRO A 2 -5.38 -12.30 62.07
N THR A 3 -4.73 -11.16 61.98
CA THR A 3 -5.11 -9.93 61.29
C THR A 3 -4.92 -9.97 59.76
N ALA A 4 -5.86 -9.37 59.04
CA ALA A 4 -5.85 -9.27 57.58
C ALA A 4 -4.75 -8.30 57.07
N VAL A 5 -3.77 -8.84 56.33
CA VAL A 5 -2.69 -8.06 55.70
C VAL A 5 -3.16 -7.46 54.37
N LYS A 6 -3.05 -6.13 54.22
CA LYS A 6 -3.44 -5.36 53.03
C LYS A 6 -2.80 -5.89 51.71
N PRO A 7 -3.51 -5.83 50.56
CA PRO A 7 -3.13 -6.48 49.29
C PRO A 7 -1.77 -6.06 48.72
N HIS A 8 -1.30 -4.85 49.05
CA HIS A 8 -0.06 -4.30 48.51
C HIS A 8 1.19 -4.93 49.12
N ARG A 9 1.15 -5.38 50.39
CA ARG A 9 2.27 -6.05 51.07
C ARG A 9 2.49 -7.49 50.60
N ARG A 10 1.43 -8.20 50.17
CA ARG A 10 1.53 -9.55 49.56
C ARG A 10 2.23 -9.53 48.19
N ARG A 11 2.07 -8.46 47.41
CA ARG A 11 2.68 -8.29 46.06
C ARG A 11 4.20 -8.16 46.08
N LYS A 12 4.79 -7.55 47.12
CA LYS A 12 6.25 -7.41 47.26
C LYS A 12 6.90 -8.71 47.76
N LYS A 13 6.20 -9.49 48.59
CA LYS A 13 6.64 -10.83 49.04
C LYS A 13 6.74 -11.83 47.89
N LEU A 14 5.78 -11.85 46.95
CA LEU A 14 5.78 -12.80 45.84
C LEU A 14 6.89 -12.53 44.80
N ARG A 15 7.21 -11.25 44.50
CA ARG A 15 8.36 -10.88 43.65
C ARG A 15 9.70 -11.23 44.28
N ASN A 16 9.82 -11.09 45.61
CA ASN A 16 11.05 -11.44 46.33
C ASN A 16 11.24 -12.96 46.48
N ALA A 17 10.17 -13.76 46.50
CA ALA A 17 10.26 -15.22 46.54
C ALA A 17 10.76 -15.82 45.21
N ILE A 18 10.32 -15.26 44.08
CA ILE A 18 10.77 -15.65 42.73
C ILE A 18 12.25 -15.30 42.51
N TRP A 19 12.71 -14.15 43.02
CA TRP A 19 14.13 -13.76 42.93
C TRP A 19 15.06 -14.58 43.85
N ARG A 20 14.51 -15.28 44.84
CA ARG A 20 15.25 -16.12 45.81
C ARG A 20 15.07 -17.64 45.60
N GLY A 21 14.45 -18.07 44.50
CA GLY A 21 14.37 -19.49 44.13
C GLY A 21 13.52 -20.37 45.05
N VAL A 22 12.48 -19.84 45.70
CA VAL A 22 11.57 -20.63 46.55
C VAL A 22 10.45 -21.24 45.71
N ALA A 23 10.19 -22.54 45.87
CA ALA A 23 9.11 -23.27 45.18
C ALA A 23 7.73 -22.70 45.57
N LEU A 24 6.89 -22.43 44.57
CA LEU A 24 5.51 -21.97 44.74
C LEU A 24 4.55 -23.16 44.79
N SER A 25 3.47 -23.05 45.57
CA SER A 25 2.40 -24.05 45.57
C SER A 25 1.60 -24.02 44.25
N ASP A 26 0.98 -25.13 43.84
CA ASP A 26 0.21 -25.24 42.58
C ASP A 26 -0.91 -24.17 42.47
N VAL A 27 -1.51 -23.81 43.60
CA VAL A 27 -2.55 -22.78 43.70
C VAL A 27 -1.99 -21.38 43.40
N GLU A 28 -0.75 -21.10 43.80
CA GLU A 28 -0.07 -19.84 43.52
C GLU A 28 0.39 -19.78 42.06
N TYR A 29 0.82 -20.91 41.49
CA TYR A 29 1.21 -21.02 40.09
C TYR A 29 0.02 -20.76 39.15
N SER A 30 -1.13 -21.40 39.40
CA SER A 30 -2.36 -21.18 38.62
C SER A 30 -2.89 -19.76 38.69
N ARG A 31 -2.70 -19.07 39.82
CA ARG A 31 -3.09 -17.66 39.97
C ARG A 31 -2.13 -16.73 39.24
N LEU A 32 -0.85 -17.09 39.16
CA LEU A 32 0.16 -16.32 38.43
C LEU A 32 -0.02 -16.43 36.91
N THR A 33 -0.31 -17.64 36.40
CA THR A 33 -0.63 -17.87 34.98
C THR A 33 -1.93 -17.18 34.58
N ALA A 34 -3.00 -17.31 35.38
CA ALA A 34 -4.25 -16.58 35.12
C ALA A 34 -4.07 -15.04 35.14
N TRP A 35 -3.16 -14.52 35.97
CA TRP A 35 -2.80 -13.11 36.00
C TRP A 35 -1.96 -12.70 34.78
N GLN A 36 -0.97 -13.49 34.39
CA GLN A 36 -0.18 -13.26 33.16
C GLN A 36 -1.05 -13.29 31.92
N GLU A 37 -2.03 -14.21 31.84
CA GLU A 37 -3.00 -14.28 30.75
C GLU A 37 -3.92 -13.05 30.71
N ARG A 38 -4.45 -12.61 31.86
CA ARG A 38 -5.26 -11.36 31.91
C ARG A 38 -4.44 -10.12 31.60
N HIS A 39 -3.19 -10.04 32.06
CA HIS A 39 -2.33 -8.90 31.79
C HIS A 39 -1.88 -8.86 30.32
N ALA A 40 -1.55 -10.02 29.74
CA ALA A 40 -1.27 -10.16 28.32
C ALA A 40 -2.51 -9.84 27.48
N TYR A 41 -3.71 -10.27 27.90
CA TYR A 41 -4.98 -9.96 27.24
C TYR A 41 -5.31 -8.47 27.28
N ASN A 42 -5.09 -7.80 28.41
CA ASN A 42 -5.31 -6.34 28.54
C ASN A 42 -4.28 -5.51 27.77
N VAL A 43 -3.02 -5.96 27.70
CA VAL A 43 -1.99 -5.35 26.83
C VAL A 43 -2.33 -5.57 25.35
N LEU A 44 -2.81 -6.76 24.99
CA LEU A 44 -3.28 -7.13 23.65
C LEU A 44 -4.50 -6.31 23.24
N ILE A 45 -5.47 -6.07 24.13
CA ILE A 45 -6.61 -5.20 23.86
C ILE A 45 -6.16 -3.75 23.71
N LYS A 46 -5.29 -3.23 24.58
CA LYS A 46 -4.76 -1.87 24.44
C LYS A 46 -3.96 -1.70 23.16
N GLN A 47 -3.15 -2.67 22.74
CA GLN A 47 -2.43 -2.66 21.47
C GLN A 47 -3.37 -2.81 20.27
N ILE A 48 -4.40 -3.65 20.34
CA ILE A 48 -5.42 -3.76 19.29
C ILE A 48 -6.21 -2.45 19.18
N TYR A 49 -6.54 -1.80 20.29
CA TYR A 49 -7.22 -0.51 20.31
C TYR A 49 -6.30 0.58 19.75
N LEU A 50 -5.02 0.63 20.15
CA LEU A 50 -4.04 1.57 19.63
C LEU A 50 -3.81 1.37 18.13
N VAL A 51 -3.70 0.13 17.66
CA VAL A 51 -3.47 -0.16 16.24
C VAL A 51 -4.75 0.07 15.44
N THR A 52 -5.93 -0.25 15.96
CA THR A 52 -7.19 0.08 15.28
C THR A 52 -7.36 1.59 15.22
N LEU A 53 -7.13 2.34 16.30
CA LEU A 53 -7.12 3.82 16.31
C LEU A 53 -6.05 4.38 15.37
N LEU A 54 -4.85 3.79 15.31
CA LEU A 54 -3.78 4.25 14.43
C LEU A 54 -4.14 3.97 12.97
N PHE A 55 -4.80 2.86 12.63
CA PHE A 55 -5.20 2.56 11.25
C PHE A 55 -6.45 3.33 10.79
N THR A 56 -7.44 3.58 11.67
CA THR A 56 -8.54 4.51 11.33
C THR A 56 -8.09 5.98 11.32
N ASN A 57 -7.16 6.39 12.20
CA ASN A 57 -6.60 7.75 12.16
C ASN A 57 -5.52 7.95 11.08
N MET A 58 -4.84 6.90 10.60
CA MET A 58 -3.82 7.01 9.53
C MET A 58 -4.41 7.25 8.15
N GLN A 59 -5.74 7.17 8.00
CA GLN A 59 -6.45 7.60 6.80
C GLN A 59 -7.05 9.01 6.91
N LEU A 60 -6.86 9.73 8.03
CA LEU A 60 -7.43 11.08 8.22
C LEU A 60 -6.51 12.12 8.87
N LYS A 61 -5.32 11.78 9.38
CA LYS A 61 -4.42 12.80 9.96
C LYS A 61 -3.58 13.56 8.93
N GLY A 62 -4.27 14.30 8.07
CA GLY A 62 -3.83 15.62 7.62
C GLY A 62 -4.63 16.65 8.41
N SER A 63 -4.13 17.05 9.59
CA SER A 63 -4.71 18.12 10.44
C SER A 63 -6.25 18.08 10.58
N ASP A 64 -6.77 17.13 11.37
CA ASP A 64 -8.16 17.15 11.85
C ASP A 64 -8.33 18.22 12.96
N GLU A 65 -8.14 19.49 12.61
CA GLU A 65 -8.76 20.60 13.36
C GLU A 65 -9.91 21.24 12.58
N ASP A 66 -10.13 20.87 11.32
CA ASP A 66 -11.20 21.45 10.50
C ASP A 66 -11.88 20.36 9.64
N GLY A 67 -13.22 20.38 9.59
CA GLY A 67 -14.06 19.35 8.95
C GLY A 67 -13.98 19.26 7.41
N PHE A 68 -12.79 19.00 6.87
CA PHE A 68 -12.49 18.92 5.44
C PHE A 68 -12.31 17.47 4.97
N GLY A 69 -12.89 17.11 3.81
CA GLY A 69 -12.60 15.86 3.09
C GLY A 69 -11.59 16.09 1.95
N ILE A 70 -10.70 15.13 1.67
CA ILE A 70 -9.82 15.17 0.49
C ILE A 70 -10.26 14.10 -0.49
N GLU A 71 -10.54 14.49 -1.74
CA GLU A 71 -10.82 13.57 -2.84
C GLU A 71 -9.76 13.64 -3.93
N ILE A 72 -9.60 12.54 -4.66
CA ILE A 72 -8.72 12.46 -5.83
C ILE A 72 -9.57 12.73 -7.06
N VAL A 73 -9.07 13.61 -7.92
CA VAL A 73 -9.66 13.88 -9.23
C VAL A 73 -8.80 13.18 -10.26
N LEU A 74 -9.31 12.09 -10.83
CA LEU A 74 -8.69 11.48 -12.00
C LEU A 74 -8.89 12.46 -13.16
N GLN A 75 -7.79 13.04 -13.66
CA GLN A 75 -7.85 14.01 -14.75
C GLN A 75 -8.33 13.32 -16.03
N GLN A 76 -9.33 13.92 -16.68
CA GLN A 76 -9.77 13.58 -18.03
C GLN A 76 -9.58 14.85 -18.87
N GLY A 77 -8.64 14.84 -19.82
CA GLY A 77 -8.33 15.96 -20.72
C GLY A 77 -6.83 16.21 -20.94
N ASP A 78 -6.51 17.17 -21.81
CA ASP A 78 -5.13 17.42 -22.31
C ASP A 78 -4.21 18.19 -21.36
N ARG A 79 -4.70 18.64 -20.20
CA ARG A 79 -3.88 19.40 -19.24
C ARG A 79 -2.89 18.46 -18.55
N LYS A 80 -1.62 18.57 -18.93
CA LYS A 80 -0.53 17.82 -18.28
C LYS A 80 -0.33 18.30 -16.84
N PRO A 81 -0.44 17.42 -15.83
CA PRO A 81 -0.17 17.79 -14.45
C PRO A 81 1.35 18.07 -14.29
N PRO A 82 1.74 18.96 -13.36
CA PRO A 82 3.14 19.23 -13.10
C PRO A 82 3.83 17.98 -12.55
N SER A 83 5.13 17.85 -12.78
CA SER A 83 5.91 16.68 -12.37
C SER A 83 6.76 16.95 -11.13
N CYS A 84 6.92 15.92 -10.31
CA CYS A 84 7.98 15.83 -9.30
C CYS A 84 8.99 14.76 -9.70
N VAL A 85 9.96 14.48 -8.82
CA VAL A 85 10.98 13.41 -8.99
C VAL A 85 10.38 12.01 -9.22
N HIS A 86 9.09 11.81 -8.93
CA HIS A 86 8.37 10.55 -9.12
C HIS A 86 7.47 10.55 -10.37
N GLY A 87 7.64 11.53 -11.27
CA GLY A 87 6.81 11.71 -12.45
C GLY A 87 5.61 12.65 -12.22
N PRO A 88 4.57 12.55 -13.07
CA PRO A 88 3.41 13.42 -13.02
C PRO A 88 2.66 13.34 -11.68
N THR A 89 2.26 14.48 -11.14
CA THR A 89 1.56 14.56 -9.84
C THR A 89 0.08 14.18 -9.95
N LEU A 90 -0.56 13.88 -8.82
CA LEU A 90 -2.00 13.65 -8.76
C LEU A 90 -2.73 14.94 -8.37
N LEU A 91 -3.91 15.14 -8.97
CA LEU A 91 -4.82 16.22 -8.62
C LEU A 91 -5.75 15.78 -7.48
N PHE A 92 -5.81 16.60 -6.44
CA PHE A 92 -6.65 16.42 -5.27
C PHE A 92 -7.60 17.61 -5.14
N GLU A 93 -8.78 17.39 -4.57
CA GLU A 93 -9.76 18.41 -4.23
C GLU A 93 -10.01 18.39 -2.73
N LYS A 94 -9.76 19.53 -2.06
CA LYS A 94 -10.12 19.73 -0.66
C LYS A 94 -11.57 20.22 -0.61
N VAL A 95 -12.42 19.49 0.09
CA VAL A 95 -13.87 19.69 0.12
C VAL A 95 -14.27 20.14 1.51
N CYS A 96 -14.89 21.31 1.59
CA CYS A 96 -15.35 21.93 2.83
C CYS A 96 -16.88 21.85 2.90
N LYS A 97 -17.45 21.76 4.11
CA LYS A 97 -18.91 21.86 4.29
C LYS A 97 -19.36 23.27 3.89
N GLY A 98 -20.12 23.39 2.80
CA GLY A 98 -20.78 24.64 2.39
C GLY A 98 -19.95 25.60 1.52
N GLU A 99 -18.68 25.27 1.22
CA GLU A 99 -17.82 26.08 0.33
C GLU A 99 -17.44 25.31 -0.95
N GLU A 100 -17.04 26.03 -1.99
CA GLU A 100 -16.46 25.43 -3.19
C GLU A 100 -15.10 24.80 -2.86
N GLY A 101 -14.93 23.53 -3.26
CA GLY A 101 -13.68 22.82 -3.03
C GLY A 101 -12.52 23.42 -3.83
N ARG A 102 -11.33 23.48 -3.23
CA ARG A 102 -10.12 23.96 -3.92
C ARG A 102 -9.20 22.80 -4.29
N ARG A 103 -8.66 22.83 -5.51
CA ARG A 103 -7.87 21.76 -6.09
C ARG A 103 -6.37 22.02 -6.04
N PHE A 104 -5.58 20.98 -5.81
CA PHE A 104 -4.12 21.06 -5.72
C PHE A 104 -3.45 19.78 -6.23
N TYR A 105 -2.22 19.95 -6.71
CA TYR A 105 -1.32 18.88 -7.11
C TYR A 105 -0.41 18.46 -5.95
N ALA A 106 -0.24 17.15 -5.78
CA ALA A 106 0.72 16.57 -4.83
C ALA A 106 1.35 15.29 -5.39
N CYS A 107 2.46 14.87 -4.79
CA CYS A 107 3.21 13.69 -5.21
C CYS A 107 2.32 12.43 -5.28
N SER A 108 2.47 11.63 -6.34
CA SER A 108 1.73 10.40 -6.59
C SER A 108 2.22 9.23 -5.75
N ALA A 109 3.55 9.09 -5.59
CA ALA A 109 4.19 7.95 -4.95
C ALA A 109 4.63 8.19 -3.49
N CYS A 110 4.63 9.44 -3.02
CA CYS A 110 5.10 9.78 -1.68
C CYS A 110 4.10 10.64 -0.92
N ARG A 111 3.74 10.19 0.27
CA ARG A 111 2.77 10.85 1.15
C ARG A 111 3.42 11.75 2.17
N ASP A 112 4.68 11.51 2.48
CA ASP A 112 5.41 12.37 3.40
C ASP A 112 5.95 13.58 2.64
N ARG A 113 5.44 14.77 2.98
CA ARG A 113 5.91 16.04 2.42
C ARG A 113 7.38 16.32 2.75
N LYS A 114 7.98 15.60 3.71
CA LYS A 114 9.42 15.68 4.00
C LYS A 114 10.27 14.99 2.94
N GLU A 115 9.77 13.89 2.37
CA GLU A 115 10.47 13.10 1.36
C GLU A 115 10.23 13.67 -0.04
N CYS A 116 8.98 14.06 -0.33
CA CYS A 116 8.65 14.81 -1.55
C CYS A 116 7.80 16.04 -1.20
N PRO A 117 8.40 17.24 -1.17
CA PRO A 117 7.71 18.46 -0.74
C PRO A 117 6.77 19.06 -1.79
N PHE A 118 6.56 18.36 -2.92
CA PHE A 118 5.79 18.89 -4.03
C PHE A 118 4.36 19.23 -3.60
N PHE A 119 3.99 20.49 -3.78
CA PHE A 119 2.63 21.00 -3.61
C PHE A 119 2.43 22.22 -4.51
N GLN A 120 1.29 22.29 -5.19
CA GLN A 120 0.91 23.42 -6.05
C GLN A 120 -0.61 23.49 -6.17
N TRP A 121 -1.24 24.65 -5.97
CA TRP A 121 -2.67 24.78 -6.25
C TRP A 121 -2.93 24.74 -7.76
N GLU A 122 -4.08 24.24 -8.19
CA GLU A 122 -4.41 24.15 -9.62
C GLU A 122 -4.43 25.53 -10.30
N ASP A 123 -4.82 26.57 -9.56
CA ASP A 123 -4.93 27.95 -10.00
C ASP A 123 -3.64 28.78 -9.80
N ASP A 124 -2.58 28.20 -9.23
CA ASP A 124 -1.31 28.90 -9.05
C ASP A 124 -0.65 29.21 -10.41
N LYS A 125 -0.34 30.49 -10.65
CA LYS A 125 0.56 30.91 -11.74
C LYS A 125 2.00 30.70 -11.30
N VAL A 126 2.69 29.74 -11.92
CA VAL A 126 4.09 29.43 -11.61
C VAL A 126 5.00 30.23 -12.56
N SER A 127 5.98 30.95 -12.01
CA SER A 127 6.98 31.65 -12.81
C SER A 127 7.91 30.67 -13.52
N GLU A 128 8.45 31.07 -14.67
CA GLU A 128 9.42 30.28 -15.44
C GLU A 128 10.65 29.89 -14.61
N ALA A 129 11.21 30.82 -13.82
CA ALA A 129 12.31 30.54 -12.91
C ALA A 129 12.01 29.42 -11.91
N ARG A 130 10.77 29.33 -11.41
CA ARG A 130 10.34 28.27 -10.49
C ARG A 130 10.12 26.93 -11.19
N LEU A 131 9.73 26.95 -12.47
CA LEU A 131 9.65 25.73 -13.29
C LEU A 131 11.05 25.18 -13.58
N LEU A 132 11.98 26.03 -14.03
CA LEU A 132 13.37 25.63 -14.29
C LEU A 132 14.07 25.09 -13.03
N ALA A 133 13.92 25.77 -11.89
CA ALA A 133 14.49 25.28 -10.63
C ALA A 133 13.94 23.91 -10.21
N ARG A 134 12.67 23.65 -10.49
CA ARG A 134 12.03 22.35 -10.23
C ARG A 134 12.53 21.28 -11.19
N GLU A 135 12.70 21.60 -12.46
CA GLU A 135 13.23 20.67 -13.47
C GLU A 135 14.68 20.29 -13.15
N GLU A 136 15.49 21.25 -12.69
CA GLU A 136 16.84 21.01 -12.19
C GLU A 136 16.84 20.07 -10.98
N GLU A 137 15.99 20.37 -9.99
CA GLU A 137 15.86 19.52 -8.80
C GLU A 137 15.42 18.09 -9.19
N ASN A 138 14.45 17.98 -10.10
CA ASN A 138 13.99 16.70 -10.59
C ASN A 138 15.12 15.92 -11.28
N ARG A 139 15.90 16.58 -12.14
CA ARG A 139 17.01 15.98 -12.87
C ARG A 139 18.15 15.54 -11.96
N SER A 140 18.50 16.34 -10.95
CA SER A 140 19.56 16.02 -9.98
C SER A 140 19.26 14.79 -9.11
N LYS A 141 17.97 14.42 -8.99
CA LYS A 141 17.50 13.27 -8.21
C LYS A 141 17.17 12.04 -9.07
N MET A 142 17.40 12.11 -10.38
CA MET A 142 17.27 10.95 -11.26
C MET A 142 18.36 9.92 -10.98
N PRO A 143 18.15 8.64 -11.35
CA PRO A 143 19.17 7.62 -11.24
C PRO A 143 20.48 8.04 -11.94
N PRO A 144 21.66 7.72 -11.38
CA PRO A 144 22.95 8.16 -11.92
C PRO A 144 23.29 7.51 -13.27
N PHE A 145 22.62 6.42 -13.64
CA PHE A 145 22.83 5.70 -14.89
C PHE A 145 21.49 5.44 -15.57
N THR A 146 21.49 5.44 -16.91
CA THR A 146 20.39 4.91 -17.72
C THR A 146 20.32 3.39 -17.58
N HIS A 147 19.18 2.77 -17.91
CA HIS A 147 19.06 1.31 -17.84
C HIS A 147 20.01 0.58 -18.79
N GLN A 148 20.26 1.14 -19.99
CA GLN A 148 21.26 0.62 -20.92
C GLN A 148 22.68 0.67 -20.32
N GLN A 149 23.03 1.75 -19.60
CA GLN A 149 24.31 1.85 -18.90
C GLN A 149 24.38 0.82 -17.77
N TYR A 150 23.32 0.64 -16.97
CA TYR A 150 23.25 -0.40 -15.96
C TYR A 150 23.45 -1.80 -16.54
N CYS A 151 22.79 -2.14 -17.64
CA CYS A 151 22.98 -3.42 -18.34
C CYS A 151 24.44 -3.61 -18.79
N SER A 152 25.05 -2.57 -19.37
CA SER A 152 26.43 -2.61 -19.84
C SER A 152 27.42 -2.77 -18.67
N ARG A 153 27.16 -2.09 -17.55
CA ARG A 153 27.92 -2.22 -16.31
C ARG A 153 27.79 -3.62 -15.73
N PHE A 154 26.58 -4.18 -15.70
CA PHE A 154 26.34 -5.51 -15.16
C PHE A 154 27.10 -6.60 -15.93
N ARG A 155 27.11 -6.53 -17.27
CA ARG A 155 27.94 -7.44 -18.10
C ARG A 155 29.43 -7.33 -17.78
N LYS A 156 29.95 -6.11 -17.68
CA LYS A 156 31.36 -5.86 -17.27
C LYS A 156 31.64 -6.40 -15.87
N PHE A 157 30.69 -6.25 -14.95
CA PHE A 157 30.79 -6.73 -13.57
C PHE A 157 30.81 -8.27 -13.49
N LEU A 158 29.97 -8.96 -14.26
CA LEU A 158 29.98 -10.42 -14.35
C LEU A 158 31.29 -10.95 -14.94
N ALA A 159 31.88 -10.24 -15.91
CA ALA A 159 33.15 -10.61 -16.52
C ALA A 159 34.38 -10.43 -15.61
N LEU A 160 34.24 -9.85 -14.41
CA LEU A 160 35.35 -9.73 -13.47
C LEU A 160 35.76 -11.10 -12.92
N PRO A 161 37.05 -11.49 -13.02
CA PRO A 161 37.52 -12.81 -12.60
C PRO A 161 37.51 -12.99 -11.08
N LEU A 162 37.87 -11.95 -10.31
CA LEU A 162 37.86 -11.91 -8.84
C LEU A 162 37.61 -10.48 -8.35
N GLY A 163 37.26 -10.33 -7.07
CA GLY A 163 37.19 -9.02 -6.42
C GLY A 163 35.95 -8.19 -6.78
N ARG A 164 34.83 -8.82 -7.11
CA ARG A 164 33.53 -8.14 -7.24
C ARG A 164 33.21 -7.39 -5.94
N ARG A 165 32.75 -6.14 -6.04
CA ARG A 165 32.41 -5.29 -4.88
C ARG A 165 31.02 -4.69 -5.02
N PHE A 166 30.29 -4.67 -3.92
CA PHE A 166 28.99 -4.00 -3.80
C PHE A 166 29.07 -2.99 -2.66
N CYS A 167 28.77 -1.73 -2.97
CA CYS A 167 28.72 -0.68 -1.96
C CYS A 167 27.37 -0.72 -1.24
N GLN A 168 27.38 -0.97 0.06
CA GLN A 168 26.17 -1.02 0.88
C GLN A 168 25.60 0.38 1.16
N ASP A 169 26.42 1.43 1.14
CA ASP A 169 25.94 2.80 1.37
C ASP A 169 25.26 3.35 0.11
N CYS A 170 25.88 3.16 -1.06
CA CYS A 170 25.35 3.60 -2.34
C CYS A 170 24.38 2.60 -2.99
N GLN A 171 24.32 1.36 -2.49
CA GLN A 171 23.49 0.27 -3.03
C GLN A 171 23.80 -0.02 -4.51
N LEU A 172 25.10 -0.05 -4.84
CA LEU A 172 25.62 -0.07 -6.21
C LEU A 172 26.68 -1.16 -6.41
N LEU A 173 26.57 -1.91 -7.52
CA LEU A 173 27.62 -2.78 -8.03
C LEU A 173 28.78 -1.93 -8.59
N LEU A 174 29.98 -2.12 -8.05
CA LEU A 174 31.15 -1.32 -8.38
C LEU A 174 32.05 -1.99 -9.41
N LEU A 175 32.43 -1.24 -10.43
CA LEU A 175 33.52 -1.59 -11.35
C LEU A 175 34.87 -1.16 -10.74
N PRO A 176 36.00 -1.76 -11.17
CA PRO A 176 37.32 -1.49 -10.58
C PRO A 176 37.72 0.00 -10.48
N GLY A 177 37.39 0.80 -11.49
CA GLY A 177 37.68 2.24 -11.50
C GLY A 177 36.90 3.07 -10.47
N GLU A 178 35.93 2.48 -9.78
CA GLU A 178 35.08 3.16 -8.79
C GLU A 178 35.48 2.79 -7.36
N TRP A 179 36.48 1.94 -7.16
CA TRP A 179 36.80 1.46 -5.81
C TRP A 179 37.36 2.56 -4.91
N GLU A 180 38.23 3.42 -5.43
CA GLU A 180 38.88 4.49 -4.66
C GLU A 180 37.86 5.54 -4.15
N ILE A 181 36.92 5.96 -5.00
CA ILE A 181 35.90 6.94 -4.61
C ILE A 181 34.89 6.35 -3.61
N HIS A 182 34.82 5.02 -3.49
CA HIS A 182 34.00 4.31 -2.51
C HIS A 182 34.82 3.73 -1.34
N ALA A 183 36.12 4.06 -1.20
CA ALA A 183 37.01 3.46 -0.21
C ALA A 183 36.56 3.69 1.24
N SER A 184 35.90 4.82 1.52
CA SER A 184 35.35 5.16 2.84
C SER A 184 33.95 4.58 3.09
N HIS A 185 33.30 4.01 2.08
CA HIS A 185 31.96 3.45 2.19
C HIS A 185 31.99 2.01 2.70
N LYS A 186 30.87 1.58 3.27
CA LYS A 186 30.67 0.20 3.70
C LYS A 186 30.54 -0.73 2.49
N MET A 187 31.47 -1.68 2.36
CA MET A 187 31.48 -2.69 1.30
C MET A 187 30.85 -4.01 1.78
N SER A 188 30.28 -4.78 0.85
CA SER A 188 30.10 -6.23 1.06
C SER A 188 31.46 -6.92 1.07
N GLN A 189 31.54 -8.12 1.67
CA GLN A 189 32.71 -8.96 1.45
C GLN A 189 32.78 -9.38 -0.03
N ALA A 190 33.98 -9.67 -0.55
CA ALA A 190 34.15 -10.01 -1.96
C ALA A 190 33.59 -11.42 -2.27
N ASP A 191 33.84 -12.37 -1.38
CA ASP A 191 33.35 -13.77 -1.47
C ASP A 191 31.82 -13.88 -1.33
N ASP A 192 31.23 -12.80 -0.83
CA ASP A 192 29.80 -12.61 -0.65
C ASP A 192 29.08 -12.24 -1.97
N ILE A 193 29.76 -12.08 -3.11
CA ILE A 193 29.11 -11.71 -4.38
C ILE A 193 29.23 -12.85 -5.39
N THR A 194 28.38 -13.85 -5.18
CA THR A 194 28.21 -14.99 -6.08
C THR A 194 27.11 -14.72 -7.11
N GLU A 195 27.12 -15.45 -8.22
CA GLU A 195 26.04 -15.39 -9.23
C GLU A 195 24.67 -15.73 -8.61
N ALA A 196 24.64 -16.68 -7.66
CA ALA A 196 23.43 -17.04 -6.93
C ALA A 196 22.88 -15.91 -6.04
N ARG A 197 23.74 -14.99 -5.57
CA ARG A 197 23.28 -13.78 -4.87
C ARG A 197 22.85 -12.69 -5.84
N LEU A 198 23.55 -12.53 -6.97
CA LEU A 198 23.16 -11.58 -8.02
C LEU A 198 21.80 -11.92 -8.66
N SER A 199 21.41 -13.19 -8.65
CA SER A 199 20.07 -13.65 -9.05
C SER A 199 18.99 -13.46 -7.98
N ARG A 200 19.34 -12.97 -6.79
CA ARG A 200 18.41 -12.58 -5.72
C ARG A 200 18.67 -11.15 -5.19
N PRO A 201 18.49 -10.10 -6.02
CA PRO A 201 18.78 -8.72 -5.61
C PRO A 201 18.03 -8.26 -4.35
N SER A 202 16.84 -8.78 -4.05
CA SER A 202 16.07 -8.47 -2.84
C SER A 202 16.77 -8.89 -1.53
N LEU A 203 17.78 -9.76 -1.60
CA LEU A 203 18.64 -10.13 -0.46
C LEU A 203 19.91 -9.28 -0.38
N MET A 204 20.29 -8.62 -1.48
CA MET A 204 21.46 -7.74 -1.54
C MET A 204 21.11 -6.28 -1.24
N LEU A 205 20.00 -5.81 -1.81
CA LEU A 205 19.49 -4.46 -1.63
C LEU A 205 18.82 -4.33 -0.27
N LYS A 206 19.17 -3.28 0.47
CA LYS A 206 18.48 -2.91 1.69
C LYS A 206 17.03 -2.52 1.36
N PRO A 207 16.02 -3.11 1.99
CA PRO A 207 14.62 -2.77 1.73
C PRO A 207 14.30 -1.30 2.07
N LEU A 208 13.52 -0.64 1.21
CA LEU A 208 13.02 0.72 1.44
C LEU A 208 11.71 0.69 2.25
N GLU A 209 11.82 0.43 3.55
CA GLU A 209 10.67 0.12 4.43
C GLU A 209 9.83 1.31 4.88
N ASN A 210 10.16 2.53 4.45
CA ASN A 210 9.40 3.72 4.84
C ASN A 210 7.96 3.61 4.32
N LYS A 211 7.03 3.34 5.25
CA LYS A 211 5.60 3.13 4.98
C LYS A 211 4.87 4.30 4.31
N LYS A 212 5.50 5.49 4.25
CA LYS A 212 4.93 6.69 3.63
C LYS A 212 5.45 6.97 2.22
N SER A 213 6.47 6.25 1.77
CA SER A 213 7.02 6.29 0.42
C SER A 213 6.94 4.90 -0.20
N ASN A 214 8.07 4.19 -0.28
CA ASN A 214 8.21 2.92 -1.00
C ASN A 214 7.49 1.75 -0.32
N ALA A 215 7.46 1.73 1.02
CA ALA A 215 6.85 0.65 1.82
C ALA A 215 7.19 -0.76 1.29
N GLN A 216 8.46 -1.00 0.95
CA GLN A 216 8.90 -2.24 0.32
C GLN A 216 8.87 -3.40 1.32
N TYR A 217 7.77 -4.13 1.31
CA TYR A 217 7.59 -5.35 2.07
C TYR A 217 7.77 -6.54 1.13
N LEU A 218 8.73 -7.40 1.45
CA LEU A 218 9.15 -8.51 0.61
C LEU A 218 8.44 -9.79 1.07
N PHE A 219 7.82 -10.51 0.12
CA PHE A 219 7.14 -11.77 0.41
C PHE A 219 8.05 -12.76 1.13
N ALA A 220 7.54 -13.44 2.14
CA ALA A 220 8.21 -14.62 2.67
C ALA A 220 8.30 -15.70 1.58
N ASP A 221 9.35 -16.52 1.61
CA ASP A 221 9.60 -17.56 0.59
C ASP A 221 8.35 -18.43 0.37
N ARG A 222 7.64 -18.81 1.43
CA ARG A 222 6.41 -19.62 1.36
C ARG A 222 5.32 -19.00 0.47
N SER A 223 5.07 -17.69 0.63
CA SER A 223 4.04 -16.99 -0.15
C SER A 223 4.49 -16.77 -1.59
N CYS A 224 5.79 -16.57 -1.80
CA CYS A 224 6.37 -16.44 -3.13
C CYS A 224 6.26 -17.76 -3.92
N HIS A 225 6.63 -18.88 -3.31
CA HIS A 225 6.49 -20.22 -3.90
C HIS A 225 5.03 -20.58 -4.18
N PHE A 226 4.13 -20.32 -3.22
CA PHE A 226 2.69 -20.52 -3.42
C PHE A 226 2.19 -19.77 -4.67
N LEU A 227 2.56 -18.49 -4.82
CA LEU A 227 2.17 -17.70 -5.99
C LEU A 227 2.74 -18.30 -7.28
N LEU A 228 4.05 -18.56 -7.33
CA LEU A 228 4.70 -19.12 -8.51
C LEU A 228 4.07 -20.45 -8.95
N ASP A 229 3.95 -21.39 -8.01
CA ASP A 229 3.43 -22.74 -8.29
C ASP A 229 1.97 -22.68 -8.73
N THR A 230 1.17 -21.80 -8.12
CA THR A 230 -0.23 -21.59 -8.51
C THR A 230 -0.33 -21.07 -9.94
N LEU A 231 0.42 -20.02 -10.27
CA LEU A 231 0.39 -19.40 -11.60
C LEU A 231 0.87 -20.37 -12.69
N ALA A 232 1.93 -21.13 -12.41
CA ALA A 232 2.44 -22.16 -13.31
C ALA A 232 1.40 -23.28 -13.54
N LYS A 233 0.75 -23.77 -12.47
CA LYS A 233 -0.31 -24.80 -12.57
C LYS A 233 -1.54 -24.34 -13.34
N LEU A 234 -1.87 -23.05 -13.27
CA LEU A 234 -2.94 -22.44 -14.06
C LEU A 234 -2.54 -22.20 -15.54
N GLY A 235 -1.30 -22.52 -15.92
CA GLY A 235 -0.81 -22.45 -17.29
C GLY A 235 -0.33 -21.07 -17.72
N TYR A 236 -0.11 -20.13 -16.79
CA TYR A 236 0.46 -18.82 -17.12
C TYR A 236 1.94 -18.95 -17.46
N ARG A 237 2.35 -18.31 -18.56
CA ARG A 237 3.75 -18.31 -19.03
C ARG A 237 4.41 -16.95 -18.95
N LYS A 238 3.63 -15.88 -18.84
CA LYS A 238 4.11 -14.50 -18.74
C LYS A 238 3.55 -13.84 -17.48
N VAL A 239 4.41 -13.48 -16.55
CA VAL A 239 4.02 -12.83 -15.29
C VAL A 239 4.50 -11.37 -15.28
N LEU A 240 3.56 -10.43 -15.37
CA LEU A 240 3.85 -9.02 -15.19
C LEU A 240 3.91 -8.71 -13.69
N CYS A 241 5.13 -8.56 -13.16
CA CYS A 241 5.41 -8.31 -11.76
C CYS A 241 5.37 -6.80 -11.47
N VAL A 242 4.28 -6.28 -10.89
CA VAL A 242 4.17 -4.86 -10.53
C VAL A 242 4.46 -4.67 -9.05
N GLY A 243 5.65 -4.18 -8.71
CA GLY A 243 6.10 -4.03 -7.32
C GLY A 243 6.33 -5.36 -6.59
N THR A 244 6.67 -6.44 -7.32
CA THR A 244 6.85 -7.79 -6.75
C THR A 244 8.23 -8.38 -7.05
N PRO A 245 9.34 -7.73 -6.61
CA PRO A 245 10.70 -8.12 -6.97
C PRO A 245 11.04 -9.57 -6.61
N ARG A 246 10.59 -10.07 -5.45
CA ARG A 246 10.85 -11.47 -5.05
C ARG A 246 10.17 -12.51 -5.92
N LEU A 247 8.99 -12.20 -6.46
CA LEU A 247 8.31 -13.12 -7.38
C LEU A 247 9.05 -13.17 -8.72
N HIS A 248 9.49 -12.01 -9.21
CA HIS A 248 10.33 -11.92 -10.40
C HIS A 248 11.64 -12.72 -10.24
N GLU A 249 12.35 -12.54 -9.13
CA GLU A 249 13.56 -13.32 -8.80
C GLU A 249 13.30 -14.83 -8.82
N LEU A 250 12.23 -15.27 -8.16
CA LEU A 250 11.91 -16.69 -8.04
C LEU A 250 11.55 -17.32 -9.39
N ILE A 251 10.87 -16.59 -10.28
CA ILE A 251 10.60 -17.03 -11.65
C ILE A 251 11.91 -17.29 -12.41
N LYS A 252 12.88 -16.37 -12.31
CA LYS A 252 14.17 -16.52 -12.98
C LYS A 252 14.97 -17.69 -12.42
N LEU A 253 15.00 -17.87 -11.11
CA LEU A 253 15.64 -19.01 -10.46
C LEU A 253 15.01 -20.34 -10.92
N ARG A 254 13.68 -20.42 -10.96
CA ARG A 254 12.95 -21.60 -11.46
C ARG A 254 13.37 -21.95 -12.89
N ASN A 255 13.52 -20.95 -13.76
CA ASN A 255 13.95 -21.19 -15.15
C ASN A 255 15.38 -21.73 -15.23
N GLN A 256 16.28 -21.28 -14.35
CA GLN A 256 17.67 -21.75 -14.29
C GLN A 256 17.77 -23.22 -13.84
N GLU A 257 16.82 -23.71 -13.03
CA GLU A 257 16.79 -25.12 -12.64
C GLU A 257 16.49 -26.08 -13.81
N GLY A 258 15.88 -25.60 -14.89
CA GLY A 258 15.61 -26.39 -16.09
C GLY A 258 14.61 -27.55 -15.91
N LYS A 259 13.94 -27.65 -14.75
CA LYS A 259 13.01 -28.76 -14.42
C LYS A 259 11.61 -28.61 -15.01
N SER A 260 11.30 -27.45 -15.57
CA SER A 260 9.97 -27.13 -16.05
C SER A 260 10.06 -26.10 -17.16
N ASP A 261 9.05 -26.09 -18.02
CA ASP A 261 8.89 -25.09 -19.06
C ASP A 261 9.08 -23.66 -18.51
N PRO A 262 9.84 -22.81 -19.23
CA PRO A 262 10.21 -21.48 -18.76
C PRO A 262 9.00 -20.56 -18.63
N MET A 263 9.13 -19.59 -17.73
CA MET A 263 8.16 -18.50 -17.56
C MET A 263 8.87 -17.16 -17.75
N LYS A 264 8.32 -16.28 -18.57
CA LYS A 264 8.81 -14.91 -18.74
C LYS A 264 8.28 -14.03 -17.62
N SER A 265 9.08 -13.07 -17.16
CA SER A 265 8.64 -12.09 -16.16
C SER A 265 9.23 -10.71 -16.44
N LEU A 266 8.39 -9.68 -16.33
CA LEU A 266 8.79 -8.27 -16.42
C LEU A 266 8.49 -7.58 -15.09
N LEU A 267 9.50 -6.97 -14.47
CA LEU A 267 9.36 -6.22 -13.23
C LEU A 267 9.12 -4.73 -13.50
N LEU A 268 7.93 -4.24 -13.14
CA LEU A 268 7.62 -2.82 -13.07
C LEU A 268 7.76 -2.36 -11.61
N ASP A 269 8.78 -1.56 -11.30
CA ASP A 269 9.01 -1.06 -9.93
C ASP A 269 9.51 0.39 -9.94
N ILE A 270 9.21 1.12 -8.88
CA ILE A 270 9.71 2.48 -8.66
C ILE A 270 11.13 2.47 -8.11
N ASP A 271 11.57 1.34 -7.53
CA ASP A 271 12.93 1.15 -7.03
C ASP A 271 13.90 0.88 -8.20
N PHE A 272 14.45 1.96 -8.77
CA PHE A 272 15.39 1.87 -9.88
C PHE A 272 16.65 1.05 -9.58
N ARG A 273 16.96 0.76 -8.31
CA ARG A 273 18.16 -0.01 -7.94
C ARG A 273 18.14 -1.42 -8.51
N TYR A 274 16.97 -1.97 -8.85
CA TYR A 274 16.85 -3.27 -9.53
C TYR A 274 17.33 -3.21 -10.99
N ALA A 275 17.39 -2.04 -11.63
CA ALA A 275 17.84 -1.89 -13.02
C ALA A 275 19.27 -2.39 -13.25
N GLN A 276 20.12 -2.41 -12.21
CA GLN A 276 21.50 -2.87 -12.30
C GLN A 276 21.66 -4.40 -12.35
N PHE A 277 20.58 -5.16 -12.12
CA PHE A 277 20.60 -6.63 -12.09
C PHE A 277 19.82 -7.27 -13.24
N TYR A 278 19.02 -6.50 -13.98
CA TYR A 278 18.07 -7.01 -14.95
C TYR A 278 18.23 -6.39 -16.34
N GLY A 279 17.95 -7.19 -17.36
CA GLY A 279 17.92 -6.76 -18.76
C GLY A 279 16.84 -5.69 -19.03
N GLN A 280 16.95 -5.04 -20.20
CA GLN A 280 16.00 -4.01 -20.63
C GLN A 280 14.58 -4.54 -20.88
N ASP A 281 14.47 -5.83 -21.16
CA ASP A 281 13.25 -6.60 -21.35
C ASP A 281 12.71 -7.23 -20.05
N GLU A 282 13.43 -7.06 -18.94
CA GLU A 282 13.12 -7.71 -17.65
C GLU A 282 12.74 -6.71 -16.56
N PHE A 283 13.08 -5.42 -16.72
CA PHE A 283 12.78 -4.36 -15.76
C PHE A 283 12.36 -3.07 -16.45
N CYS A 284 11.40 -2.37 -15.85
CA CYS A 284 11.08 -0.98 -16.19
C CYS A 284 10.95 -0.15 -14.91
N HIS A 285 11.66 0.98 -14.87
CA HIS A 285 11.47 1.98 -13.83
C HIS A 285 10.09 2.63 -14.04
N TYR A 286 9.16 2.35 -13.12
CA TYR A 286 7.74 2.59 -13.28
C TYR A 286 7.07 3.05 -11.98
N ASN A 287 6.17 4.03 -12.08
CA ASN A 287 5.34 4.47 -10.97
C ASN A 287 3.88 4.01 -11.14
N MET A 288 3.48 3.08 -10.28
CA MET A 288 2.14 2.46 -10.28
C MET A 288 0.99 3.38 -9.85
N PHE A 289 1.25 4.57 -9.30
CA PHE A 289 0.20 5.50 -8.89
C PHE A 289 -0.23 6.47 -9.98
N ASN A 290 0.56 6.62 -11.05
CA ASN A 290 0.30 7.55 -12.14
C ASN A 290 0.61 6.97 -13.53
N HIS A 291 0.85 5.65 -13.61
CA HIS A 291 1.23 4.93 -14.83
C HIS A 291 2.42 5.55 -15.58
N HIS A 292 3.38 6.11 -14.85
CA HIS A 292 4.53 6.78 -15.47
C HIS A 292 5.73 5.85 -15.66
N PHE A 293 6.25 5.82 -16.89
CA PHE A 293 7.51 5.15 -17.25
C PHE A 293 8.64 6.19 -17.31
N PHE A 294 9.64 6.04 -16.46
CA PHE A 294 10.78 6.96 -16.44
C PHE A 294 11.69 6.80 -17.67
N GLY A 295 11.66 5.64 -18.32
CA GLY A 295 12.30 5.40 -19.62
C GLY A 295 11.48 5.88 -20.82
N GLY A 296 10.37 6.59 -20.61
CA GLY A 296 9.51 7.11 -21.67
C GLY A 296 8.90 6.03 -22.57
N GLU A 297 8.74 6.36 -23.86
CA GLU A 297 8.11 5.47 -24.85
C GLU A 297 8.87 4.15 -25.05
N ALA A 298 10.19 4.14 -24.89
CA ALA A 298 10.98 2.90 -25.00
C ALA A 298 10.55 1.88 -23.92
N ALA A 299 10.44 2.31 -22.67
CA ALA A 299 9.99 1.45 -21.56
C ALA A 299 8.51 1.06 -21.68
N SER A 300 7.66 1.98 -22.16
CA SER A 300 6.26 1.67 -22.49
C SER A 300 6.15 0.63 -23.61
N GLY A 301 7.03 0.69 -24.61
CA GLY A 301 7.17 -0.30 -25.68
C GLY A 301 7.55 -1.69 -25.17
N VAL A 302 8.45 -1.78 -24.19
CA VAL A 302 8.79 -3.05 -23.52
C VAL A 302 7.56 -3.67 -22.85
N LEU A 303 6.77 -2.88 -22.11
CA LEU A 303 5.52 -3.38 -21.54
C LEU A 303 4.58 -3.88 -22.64
N ARG A 304 4.39 -3.12 -23.72
CA ARG A 304 3.51 -3.49 -24.83
C ARG A 304 3.93 -4.83 -25.46
N ALA A 305 5.23 -5.00 -25.75
CA ALA A 305 5.76 -6.26 -26.26
C ALA A 305 5.56 -7.42 -25.27
N PHE A 306 5.77 -7.17 -23.98
CA PHE A 306 5.52 -8.19 -22.95
C PHE A 306 4.05 -8.58 -22.83
N LEU A 307 3.10 -7.66 -23.08
CA LEU A 307 1.67 -7.95 -22.97
C LEU A 307 1.10 -8.73 -24.18
N GLY A 308 1.79 -8.76 -25.31
CA GLY A 308 1.36 -9.56 -26.46
C GLY A 308 1.35 -11.05 -26.13
N GLU A 309 0.28 -11.77 -26.46
CA GLU A 309 0.21 -13.22 -26.28
C GLU A 309 0.50 -13.90 -27.62
N GLU A 310 1.57 -14.69 -27.67
CA GLU A 310 1.97 -15.49 -28.84
C GLU A 310 2.00 -16.96 -28.40
N ASP A 311 1.68 -17.89 -29.30
CA ASP A 311 1.76 -19.34 -29.07
C ASP A 311 1.08 -19.85 -27.77
N GLY A 312 0.01 -19.17 -27.34
CA GLY A 312 -0.72 -19.53 -26.11
C GLY A 312 -0.02 -19.13 -24.81
N GLU A 313 1.02 -18.28 -24.86
CA GLU A 313 1.70 -17.72 -23.68
C GLU A 313 0.82 -16.72 -22.90
N LYS A 314 -0.13 -17.24 -22.12
CA LYS A 314 -1.06 -16.43 -21.33
C LYS A 314 -0.33 -15.50 -20.36
N VAL A 315 -0.78 -14.24 -20.31
CA VAL A 315 -0.27 -13.20 -19.42
C VAL A 315 -1.13 -13.08 -18.16
N ILE A 316 -0.47 -12.85 -17.03
CA ILE A 316 -1.11 -12.47 -15.76
C ILE A 316 -0.33 -11.35 -15.08
N MET A 317 -1.04 -10.37 -14.53
CA MET A 317 -0.43 -9.34 -13.70
C MET A 317 -0.50 -9.71 -12.22
N VAL A 318 0.63 -9.62 -11.52
CA VAL A 318 0.71 -9.79 -10.06
C VAL A 318 1.24 -8.51 -9.44
N SER A 319 0.43 -7.88 -8.59
CA SER A 319 0.73 -6.57 -8.03
C SER A 319 0.66 -6.56 -6.50
N ASP A 320 1.68 -6.00 -5.86
CA ASP A 320 1.71 -5.76 -4.42
C ASP A 320 2.07 -4.29 -4.10
N PRO A 321 1.09 -3.38 -4.25
CA PRO A 321 1.34 -1.97 -4.05
C PRO A 321 1.46 -1.62 -2.56
N PRO A 322 2.11 -0.48 -2.22
CA PRO A 322 2.18 0.01 -0.85
C PRO A 322 0.81 0.05 -0.15
N PHE A 323 0.65 -0.61 1.01
CA PHE A 323 -0.65 -0.68 1.73
C PHE A 323 -1.23 0.68 2.09
N GLY A 324 -0.35 1.67 2.26
CA GLY A 324 -0.76 3.05 2.41
C GLY A 324 -1.61 3.48 1.22
N GLY A 325 -1.15 3.17 0.01
CA GLY A 325 -1.56 3.60 -1.33
C GLY A 325 -3.03 3.94 -1.56
N LEU A 326 -3.27 4.88 -2.48
CA LEU A 326 -4.63 5.29 -2.84
C LEU A 326 -5.18 4.26 -3.84
N VAL A 327 -6.23 3.53 -3.45
CA VAL A 327 -6.83 2.44 -4.25
C VAL A 327 -7.24 2.91 -5.64
N LYS A 328 -7.82 4.11 -5.77
CA LYS A 328 -8.32 4.63 -7.06
C LYS A 328 -7.20 4.88 -8.09
N PRO A 329 -6.10 5.60 -7.78
CA PRO A 329 -4.96 5.72 -8.69
C PRO A 329 -4.31 4.38 -9.09
N LEU A 330 -4.20 3.44 -8.15
CA LEU A 330 -3.69 2.09 -8.44
C LEU A 330 -4.61 1.38 -9.44
N ALA A 331 -5.92 1.37 -9.16
CA ALA A 331 -6.91 0.78 -10.05
C ALA A 331 -6.89 1.43 -11.44
N HIS A 332 -6.75 2.76 -11.52
CA HIS A 332 -6.64 3.46 -12.80
C HIS A 332 -5.43 2.98 -13.61
N SER A 333 -4.26 2.88 -12.97
CA SER A 333 -3.03 2.40 -13.63
C SER A 333 -3.16 0.93 -14.08
N PHE A 334 -3.80 0.08 -13.27
CA PHE A 334 -4.10 -1.32 -13.64
C PHE A 334 -5.09 -1.41 -14.80
N SER A 335 -6.08 -0.52 -14.86
CA SER A 335 -7.00 -0.43 -16.00
C SER A 335 -6.28 -0.01 -17.29
N GLN A 336 -5.29 0.89 -17.22
CA GLN A 336 -4.49 1.29 -18.39
C GLN A 336 -3.63 0.14 -18.93
N ILE A 337 -3.02 -0.65 -18.02
CA ILE A 337 -2.31 -1.89 -18.40
C ILE A 337 -3.29 -2.88 -19.03
N SER A 338 -4.45 -3.10 -18.42
CA SER A 338 -5.49 -4.02 -18.92
C SER A 338 -6.02 -3.60 -20.30
N GLU A 339 -6.18 -2.30 -20.54
CA GLU A 339 -6.60 -1.75 -21.83
C GLU A 339 -5.52 -1.96 -22.89
N THR A 340 -4.24 -1.79 -22.52
CA THR A 340 -3.11 -2.07 -23.41
C THR A 340 -3.07 -3.55 -23.78
N TRP A 341 -3.20 -4.45 -22.81
CA TRP A 341 -3.28 -5.90 -23.05
C TRP A 341 -4.46 -6.26 -23.96
N ARG A 342 -5.65 -5.69 -23.71
CA ARG A 342 -6.86 -5.94 -24.51
C ARG A 342 -6.69 -5.52 -25.97
N LYS A 343 -6.06 -4.38 -26.22
CA LYS A 343 -5.79 -3.88 -27.58
C LYS A 343 -4.84 -4.78 -28.39
N LEU A 344 -4.09 -5.65 -27.72
CA LEU A 344 -3.16 -6.59 -28.35
C LEU A 344 -3.79 -7.96 -28.61
N GLN A 345 -4.99 -8.24 -28.09
CA GLN A 345 -5.66 -9.52 -28.33
C GLN A 345 -6.32 -9.52 -29.72
N THR A 346 -6.08 -10.57 -30.49
CA THR A 346 -6.54 -10.72 -31.88
C THR A 346 -7.96 -11.27 -32.01
N SER A 347 -8.53 -11.82 -30.94
CA SER A 347 -9.86 -12.43 -30.97
C SER A 347 -10.97 -11.38 -30.84
N GLU A 348 -11.56 -11.00 -31.98
CA GLU A 348 -12.80 -10.22 -32.02
C GLU A 348 -13.94 -11.02 -31.36
N GLY A 349 -14.60 -10.44 -30.36
CA GLY A 349 -15.92 -10.89 -29.91
C GLY A 349 -16.07 -11.40 -28.48
N SER A 350 -14.99 -11.65 -27.72
CA SER A 350 -15.10 -11.97 -26.29
C SER A 350 -14.60 -10.82 -25.41
N VAL A 351 -15.41 -10.39 -24.45
CA VAL A 351 -15.03 -9.40 -23.43
C VAL A 351 -14.12 -10.09 -22.41
N VAL A 352 -12.89 -10.39 -22.80
CA VAL A 352 -11.92 -11.00 -21.88
C VAL A 352 -11.30 -9.90 -21.03
N GLU A 353 -11.34 -10.10 -19.72
CA GLU A 353 -10.59 -9.28 -18.76
C GLU A 353 -9.18 -9.84 -18.61
N MET A 354 -8.18 -8.95 -18.56
CA MET A 354 -6.81 -9.34 -18.24
C MET A 354 -6.79 -10.08 -16.89
N PRO A 355 -6.14 -11.24 -16.76
CA PRO A 355 -5.97 -11.91 -15.48
C PRO A 355 -5.10 -11.10 -14.52
N ILE A 356 -5.59 -10.85 -13.31
CA ILE A 356 -4.91 -10.02 -12.30
C ILE A 356 -4.97 -10.66 -10.93
N VAL A 357 -3.85 -10.63 -10.20
CA VAL A 357 -3.74 -10.87 -8.76
C VAL A 357 -3.28 -9.57 -8.10
N TRP A 358 -4.20 -8.87 -7.45
CA TRP A 358 -3.92 -7.70 -6.62
C TRP A 358 -3.81 -8.11 -5.16
N ILE A 359 -2.60 -8.03 -4.61
CA ILE A 359 -2.26 -8.35 -3.24
C ILE A 359 -2.48 -7.10 -2.38
N PHE A 360 -3.44 -7.14 -1.44
CA PHE A 360 -3.77 -5.97 -0.63
C PHE A 360 -4.47 -6.34 0.69
N PRO A 361 -4.54 -5.43 1.69
CA PRO A 361 -5.22 -5.73 2.94
C PRO A 361 -6.74 -5.92 2.78
N TYR A 362 -7.31 -6.96 3.40
CA TYR A 362 -8.72 -7.36 3.23
C TYR A 362 -9.75 -6.26 3.53
N PHE A 363 -9.40 -5.29 4.39
CA PHE A 363 -10.32 -4.21 4.76
C PHE A 363 -10.51 -3.17 3.65
N PHE A 364 -9.74 -3.24 2.56
CA PHE A 364 -9.93 -2.45 1.36
C PHE A 364 -10.85 -3.10 0.32
N GLU A 365 -11.32 -4.33 0.54
CA GLU A 365 -12.18 -5.07 -0.38
C GLU A 365 -13.34 -4.22 -0.95
N PRO A 366 -14.13 -3.46 -0.18
CA PRO A 366 -15.20 -2.65 -0.77
C PRO A 366 -14.70 -1.63 -1.80
N ARG A 367 -13.51 -1.04 -1.58
CA ARG A 367 -12.94 -0.04 -2.51
C ARG A 367 -12.32 -0.69 -3.74
N ILE A 368 -11.77 -1.91 -3.59
CA ILE A 368 -11.25 -2.69 -4.71
C ILE A 368 -12.41 -3.13 -5.61
N LEU A 369 -13.47 -3.70 -5.03
CA LEU A 369 -14.66 -4.15 -5.78
C LEU A 369 -15.45 -2.98 -6.41
N GLU A 370 -15.38 -1.79 -5.84
CA GLU A 370 -15.88 -0.56 -6.49
C GLU A 370 -15.15 -0.25 -7.80
N CYS A 371 -13.88 -0.64 -7.94
CA CYS A 371 -13.08 -0.42 -9.14
C CYS A 371 -13.06 -1.64 -10.08
N PHE A 372 -13.05 -2.85 -9.51
CA PHE A 372 -13.01 -4.13 -10.20
C PHE A 372 -14.11 -5.07 -9.65
N PRO A 373 -15.35 -4.95 -10.15
CA PRO A 373 -16.48 -5.73 -9.63
C PRO A 373 -16.36 -7.25 -9.85
N SER A 374 -15.58 -7.67 -10.85
CA SER A 374 -15.29 -9.08 -11.16
C SER A 374 -14.33 -9.73 -10.16
N PHE A 375 -13.67 -8.94 -9.32
CA PHE A 375 -12.69 -9.49 -8.38
C PHE A 375 -13.37 -10.23 -7.23
N THR A 376 -12.67 -11.23 -6.74
CA THR A 376 -13.01 -11.96 -5.52
C THR A 376 -11.80 -12.00 -4.60
N MET A 377 -12.05 -12.03 -3.30
CA MET A 377 -11.00 -12.11 -2.29
C MET A 377 -10.79 -13.57 -1.86
N LEU A 378 -9.60 -14.09 -2.11
CA LEU A 378 -9.20 -15.41 -1.64
C LEU A 378 -8.84 -15.38 -0.16
N ASP A 379 -8.91 -16.54 0.51
CA ASP A 379 -8.65 -16.62 1.95
C ASP A 379 -7.14 -16.78 2.28
N TYR A 380 -6.29 -16.89 1.25
CA TYR A 380 -4.85 -17.04 1.41
C TYR A 380 -4.24 -15.82 2.11
N GLN A 381 -3.52 -16.08 3.19
CA GLN A 381 -2.87 -15.07 4.02
C GLN A 381 -1.44 -14.89 3.52
N VAL A 382 -1.17 -13.75 2.87
CA VAL A 382 0.17 -13.45 2.34
C VAL A 382 1.07 -13.00 3.48
N ASP A 383 2.27 -13.59 3.56
CA ASP A 383 3.29 -13.23 4.55
C ASP A 383 4.48 -12.51 3.94
N TYR A 384 5.11 -11.73 4.81
CA TYR A 384 6.24 -10.88 4.49
C TYR A 384 7.36 -11.11 5.50
N ASP A 385 8.61 -11.16 5.04
CA ASP A 385 9.75 -11.36 5.92
C ASP A 385 10.03 -10.13 6.80
N ASN A 386 9.96 -8.96 6.17
CA ASN A 386 10.37 -7.70 6.78
C ASN A 386 9.20 -6.85 7.30
N HIS A 387 7.95 -7.31 7.19
CA HIS A 387 6.83 -6.60 7.80
C HIS A 387 6.78 -6.85 9.32
N PRO A 388 6.72 -5.81 10.18
CA PRO A 388 6.80 -5.96 11.64
C PRO A 388 5.65 -6.78 12.24
N LEU A 389 4.49 -6.80 11.58
CA LEU A 389 3.27 -7.42 12.08
C LEU A 389 2.68 -8.51 11.18
N TYR A 390 3.11 -8.63 9.91
CA TYR A 390 2.43 -9.45 8.89
C TYR A 390 3.36 -10.58 8.47
N LYS A 391 3.81 -11.32 9.48
CA LYS A 391 4.74 -12.43 9.36
C LYS A 391 4.28 -13.57 10.24
N HIS A 392 4.50 -14.78 9.77
CA HIS A 392 4.21 -16.00 10.52
C HIS A 392 5.19 -16.18 11.69
N GLY A 393 4.74 -16.83 12.78
CA GLY A 393 5.60 -17.19 13.92
C GLY A 393 5.34 -16.39 15.22
N LYS A 394 6.22 -16.57 16.21
CA LYS A 394 6.04 -16.08 17.60
C LYS A 394 6.14 -14.55 17.75
N THR A 395 6.71 -13.85 16.77
CA THR A 395 7.03 -12.42 16.84
C THR A 395 6.17 -11.53 15.95
N GLY A 396 5.24 -12.11 15.17
CA GLY A 396 4.27 -11.40 14.32
C GLY A 396 2.84 -11.45 14.86
N ARG A 397 1.87 -10.84 14.16
CA ARG A 397 0.46 -11.19 14.40
C ARG A 397 0.26 -12.65 14.03
N LYS A 398 -0.64 -13.35 14.74
CA LYS A 398 -0.99 -14.74 14.40
C LYS A 398 -1.43 -14.91 12.93
N GLN A 399 -1.93 -13.83 12.29
CA GLN A 399 -2.47 -13.85 10.93
C GLN A 399 -2.24 -12.51 10.23
N SER A 400 -1.72 -12.56 9.00
CA SER A 400 -1.58 -11.40 8.11
C SER A 400 -2.97 -10.87 7.71
N PRO A 401 -3.19 -9.55 7.56
CA PRO A 401 -4.41 -8.99 6.97
C PRO A 401 -4.36 -8.93 5.43
N VAL A 402 -3.26 -9.31 4.80
CA VAL A 402 -3.07 -9.20 3.35
C VAL A 402 -3.64 -10.43 2.65
N ARG A 403 -4.45 -10.22 1.62
CA ARG A 403 -5.14 -11.24 0.84
C ARG A 403 -4.89 -11.02 -0.65
N LEU A 404 -5.27 -12.02 -1.44
CA LEU A 404 -5.27 -11.96 -2.90
C LEU A 404 -6.66 -11.54 -3.38
N PHE A 405 -6.72 -10.49 -4.20
CA PHE A 405 -7.91 -10.09 -4.95
C PHE A 405 -7.70 -10.42 -6.42
N THR A 406 -8.62 -11.14 -7.04
CA THR A 406 -8.41 -11.63 -8.41
C THR A 406 -9.71 -11.84 -9.17
N ASN A 407 -9.67 -11.74 -10.50
CA ASN A 407 -10.75 -12.16 -11.39
C ASN A 407 -10.62 -13.64 -11.84
N LEU A 408 -9.64 -14.37 -11.32
CA LEU A 408 -9.53 -15.81 -11.53
C LEU A 408 -10.63 -16.58 -10.77
N THR A 409 -11.00 -17.74 -11.29
CA THR A 409 -11.96 -18.66 -10.67
C THR A 409 -11.43 -19.16 -9.31
N PRO A 410 -12.10 -18.87 -8.17
CA PRO A 410 -11.63 -19.28 -6.84
C PRO A 410 -11.49 -20.78 -6.61
N ARG A 411 -12.26 -21.56 -7.36
CA ARG A 411 -12.25 -23.03 -7.32
C ARG A 411 -10.92 -23.59 -7.80
N ASP A 412 -10.31 -22.96 -8.79
CA ASP A 412 -9.10 -23.44 -9.47
C ASP A 412 -7.83 -23.05 -8.69
N ILE A 413 -7.95 -22.16 -7.71
CA ILE A 413 -6.84 -21.73 -6.85
C ILE A 413 -6.80 -22.61 -5.60
N VAL A 414 -6.04 -23.69 -5.68
CA VAL A 414 -5.83 -24.65 -4.60
C VAL A 414 -4.92 -24.07 -3.53
N LEU A 415 -5.45 -23.83 -2.32
CA LEU A 415 -4.65 -23.36 -1.19
C LEU A 415 -4.00 -24.53 -0.41
N PRO A 416 -2.78 -24.36 0.11
CA PRO A 416 -1.99 -25.43 0.71
C PRO A 416 -2.64 -26.02 1.97
N ARG A 417 -2.89 -27.34 1.98
CA ARG A 417 -3.55 -28.00 3.13
C ARG A 417 -2.66 -27.96 4.37
N GLU A 418 -1.36 -28.12 4.19
CA GLU A 418 -0.29 -28.08 5.16
C GLU A 418 -0.21 -26.73 5.90
N GLU A 419 -0.66 -25.64 5.28
CA GLU A 419 -0.80 -24.33 5.95
C GLU A 419 -2.16 -24.13 6.64
N GLY A 420 -3.01 -25.17 6.67
CA GLY A 420 -4.28 -25.17 7.36
C GLY A 420 -5.46 -24.65 6.53
N TYR A 421 -5.41 -24.78 5.20
CA TYR A 421 -6.56 -24.49 4.32
C TYR A 421 -7.37 -25.75 3.97
N ARG A 422 -8.65 -25.56 3.66
CA ARG A 422 -9.59 -26.61 3.26
C ARG A 422 -10.52 -26.13 2.15
N PHE A 423 -11.01 -27.03 1.31
CA PHE A 423 -12.02 -26.71 0.31
C PHE A 423 -13.41 -26.60 0.96
N CYS A 424 -14.16 -25.55 0.64
CA CYS A 424 -15.57 -25.41 0.99
C CYS A 424 -16.43 -25.73 -0.22
N LYS A 425 -17.10 -26.89 -0.21
CA LYS A 425 -17.95 -27.35 -1.32
C LYS A 425 -19.10 -26.39 -1.65
N VAL A 426 -19.69 -25.75 -0.64
CA VAL A 426 -20.84 -24.84 -0.83
C VAL A 426 -20.42 -23.53 -1.49
N CYS A 427 -19.27 -22.98 -1.10
CA CYS A 427 -18.75 -21.73 -1.68
C CYS A 427 -17.84 -21.96 -2.89
N GLU A 428 -17.60 -23.22 -3.27
CA GLU A 428 -16.65 -23.65 -4.30
C GLU A 428 -15.29 -22.96 -4.26
N ARG A 429 -14.72 -22.81 -3.06
CA ARG A 429 -13.42 -22.16 -2.87
C ARG A 429 -12.67 -22.69 -1.67
N TYR A 430 -11.36 -22.52 -1.67
CA TYR A 430 -10.52 -22.81 -0.53
C TYR A 430 -10.61 -21.71 0.54
N VAL A 431 -10.69 -22.14 1.79
CA VAL A 431 -10.84 -21.27 2.97
C VAL A 431 -9.93 -21.75 4.10
N TRP A 432 -9.55 -20.84 4.98
CA TRP A 432 -8.82 -21.19 6.20
C TRP A 432 -9.67 -22.14 7.05
N SER A 433 -9.05 -23.14 7.69
CA SER A 433 -9.79 -24.24 8.33
C SER A 433 -10.78 -23.77 9.40
N GLY A 434 -10.44 -22.75 10.18
CA GLY A 434 -11.35 -22.17 11.18
C GLY A 434 -12.35 -21.14 10.63
N ASN A 435 -12.33 -20.84 9.33
CA ASN A 435 -13.34 -20.02 8.67
C ASN A 435 -14.59 -20.88 8.45
N LYS A 436 -15.55 -20.83 9.38
CA LYS A 436 -16.77 -21.64 9.33
C LYS A 436 -17.77 -21.06 8.33
N HIS A 437 -18.32 -21.91 7.45
CA HIS A 437 -19.38 -21.52 6.54
C HIS A 437 -20.64 -21.13 7.34
N CYS A 438 -21.23 -19.98 7.02
CA CYS A 438 -22.51 -19.54 7.56
C CYS A 438 -23.63 -19.92 6.61
N THR A 439 -24.45 -20.89 6.98
CA THR A 439 -25.60 -21.36 6.18
C THR A 439 -26.64 -20.26 5.91
N LYS A 440 -26.83 -19.33 6.86
CA LYS A 440 -27.77 -18.21 6.72
C LYS A 440 -27.33 -17.15 5.69
N CYS A 441 -26.03 -16.90 5.59
CA CYS A 441 -25.48 -15.95 4.62
C CYS A 441 -24.95 -16.63 3.36
N ASN A 442 -24.96 -17.96 3.32
CA ASN A 442 -24.36 -18.80 2.29
C ASN A 442 -22.91 -18.41 1.92
N LEU A 443 -22.08 -18.13 2.93
CA LEU A 443 -20.70 -17.70 2.71
C LEU A 443 -19.78 -18.10 3.86
N CYS A 444 -18.48 -18.18 3.61
CA CYS A 444 -17.43 -18.27 4.62
C CYS A 444 -16.96 -16.83 5.01
N PRO A 445 -17.43 -16.27 6.13
CA PRO A 445 -17.37 -14.83 6.41
C PRO A 445 -16.06 -14.34 7.02
N SER A 446 -15.28 -15.22 7.63
CA SER A 446 -14.12 -14.79 8.40
C SER A 446 -13.05 -14.22 7.46
N LYS A 447 -12.56 -13.03 7.79
CA LYS A 447 -11.45 -12.36 7.07
C LYS A 447 -10.21 -12.21 7.95
N ASP A 448 -10.37 -12.34 9.27
CA ASP A 448 -9.33 -12.15 10.29
C ASP A 448 -9.07 -13.43 11.10
N GLY A 449 -9.41 -14.59 10.49
CA GLY A 449 -9.27 -15.96 10.99
C GLY A 449 -9.77 -16.20 12.41
N ARG A 450 -10.72 -15.38 12.87
CA ARG A 450 -11.56 -15.69 14.02
C ARG A 450 -12.88 -16.28 13.52
N VAL A 451 -13.56 -17.08 14.33
CA VAL A 451 -14.92 -17.52 13.97
C VAL A 451 -15.87 -16.34 14.08
N TRP A 452 -16.39 -15.87 12.95
CA TRP A 452 -17.41 -14.83 12.90
C TRP A 452 -18.77 -15.40 13.27
N LYS A 453 -19.66 -14.55 13.77
CA LYS A 453 -21.02 -14.94 14.15
C LYS A 453 -22.04 -14.24 13.25
N HIS A 454 -23.14 -14.92 12.96
CA HIS A 454 -24.26 -14.32 12.25
C HIS A 454 -25.11 -13.48 13.20
N CYS A 455 -25.45 -12.26 12.81
CA CYS A 455 -26.45 -11.44 13.49
C CYS A 455 -27.75 -11.50 12.70
N SER A 456 -28.79 -12.11 13.29
CA SER A 456 -30.11 -12.25 12.65
C SER A 456 -30.79 -10.90 12.41
N GLU A 457 -30.58 -9.91 13.28
CA GLU A 457 -31.20 -8.59 13.11
C GLU A 457 -30.57 -7.79 11.96
N CYS A 458 -29.26 -7.90 11.77
CA CYS A 458 -28.56 -7.27 10.65
C CYS A 458 -28.50 -8.13 9.39
N GLN A 459 -28.97 -9.38 9.44
CA GLN A 459 -28.88 -10.38 8.38
C GLN A 459 -27.46 -10.50 7.78
N LYS A 460 -26.43 -10.42 8.63
CA LYS A 460 -25.04 -10.49 8.19
C LYS A 460 -24.11 -11.09 9.24
N CYS A 461 -23.01 -11.67 8.76
CA CYS A 461 -21.93 -12.12 9.62
C CYS A 461 -21.08 -10.94 10.09
N VAL A 462 -20.70 -10.96 11.36
CA VAL A 462 -19.88 -9.94 12.00
C VAL A 462 -18.79 -10.56 12.86
N LYS A 463 -17.75 -9.78 13.15
CA LYS A 463 -16.67 -10.19 14.04
C LYS A 463 -17.23 -10.63 15.41
N PRO A 464 -16.61 -11.62 16.07
CA PRO A 464 -17.11 -12.13 17.35
C PRO A 464 -17.21 -11.06 18.44
N SER A 465 -16.33 -10.06 18.42
CA SER A 465 -16.31 -8.93 19.35
C SER A 465 -17.42 -7.90 19.14
N TRP A 466 -18.14 -7.94 18.02
CA TRP A 466 -19.21 -6.99 17.74
C TRP A 466 -20.53 -7.45 18.37
N ARG A 467 -21.39 -6.52 18.76
CA ARG A 467 -22.75 -6.78 19.27
C ARG A 467 -23.76 -5.93 18.51
N HIS A 468 -24.98 -6.43 18.36
CA HIS A 468 -26.08 -5.63 17.81
C HIS A 468 -26.46 -4.56 18.83
N CYS A 469 -26.47 -3.30 18.40
CA CYS A 469 -26.97 -2.19 19.18
C CYS A 469 -28.39 -1.87 18.75
N GLN A 470 -29.35 -2.07 19.64
CA GLN A 470 -30.77 -1.81 19.36
C GLN A 470 -31.01 -0.35 18.99
N SER A 471 -30.46 0.59 19.77
CA SER A 471 -30.63 2.03 19.53
C SER A 471 -30.07 2.49 18.17
N CYS A 472 -29.02 1.85 17.67
CA CYS A 472 -28.41 2.19 16.38
C CYS A 472 -28.84 1.28 15.23
N ALA A 473 -29.65 0.25 15.50
CA ALA A 473 -30.06 -0.81 14.57
C ALA A 473 -28.87 -1.40 13.75
N ARG A 474 -27.71 -1.55 14.38
CA ARG A 474 -26.49 -2.04 13.69
C ARG A 474 -25.56 -2.79 14.63
N CYS A 475 -24.80 -3.73 14.07
CA CYS A 475 -23.65 -4.30 14.79
C CYS A 475 -22.51 -3.29 14.89
N ALA A 476 -21.92 -3.18 16.08
CA ALA A 476 -20.77 -2.34 16.38
C ALA A 476 -19.94 -2.96 17.51
N LEU A 477 -18.79 -2.34 17.85
CA LEU A 477 -18.08 -2.66 19.08
C LEU A 477 -18.93 -2.24 20.31
N PRO A 478 -18.78 -2.90 21.47
CA PRO A 478 -19.55 -2.56 22.67
C PRO A 478 -19.45 -1.07 23.04
N ASP A 479 -18.26 -0.50 23.01
CA ASP A 479 -17.97 0.89 23.43
C ASP A 479 -18.13 1.92 22.28
N HIS A 480 -18.98 1.63 21.29
CA HIS A 480 -19.23 2.58 20.21
C HIS A 480 -20.11 3.75 20.68
N PRO A 481 -19.94 4.95 20.11
CA PRO A 481 -20.83 6.07 20.42
C PRO A 481 -22.23 5.82 19.83
N CYS A 482 -23.21 5.58 20.71
CA CYS A 482 -24.63 5.51 20.37
C CYS A 482 -25.20 6.91 20.08
N GLY A 483 -26.24 7.02 19.25
CA GLY A 483 -26.88 8.31 18.90
C GLY A 483 -26.16 9.10 17.82
N ASN A 484 -24.85 8.88 17.63
CA ASN A 484 -24.12 9.30 16.44
C ASN A 484 -24.23 8.20 15.37
N SER A 485 -25.34 8.19 14.62
CA SER A 485 -25.50 7.27 13.49
C SER A 485 -24.33 7.44 12.50
N PRO A 486 -23.47 6.42 12.26
CA PRO A 486 -22.40 6.51 11.25
C PRO A 486 -22.91 6.41 9.80
N GLY A 487 -24.14 6.87 9.59
CA GLY A 487 -24.83 7.06 8.32
C GLY A 487 -25.51 8.43 8.23
N LEU A 488 -25.49 9.24 9.29
CA LEU A 488 -25.92 10.65 9.31
C LEU A 488 -24.74 11.62 9.17
N GLU A 489 -23.59 11.16 8.67
CA GLU A 489 -22.75 12.09 7.91
C GLU A 489 -23.52 12.38 6.63
N GLY A 490 -24.38 13.39 6.68
CA GLY A 490 -25.13 13.83 5.53
C GLY A 490 -24.23 14.01 4.32
N CYS A 491 -24.81 13.87 3.15
CA CYS A 491 -24.18 14.19 1.90
C CYS A 491 -23.47 15.53 1.96
N PHE A 492 -22.14 15.50 2.00
CA PHE A 492 -21.31 16.71 2.04
C PHE A 492 -21.53 17.63 0.82
N ASN A 493 -22.07 17.10 -0.30
CA ASN A 493 -22.39 17.90 -1.48
C ASN A 493 -23.71 18.70 -1.34
N CYS A 494 -24.70 18.20 -0.60
CA CYS A 494 -26.04 18.81 -0.56
C CYS A 494 -26.65 18.94 0.85
N GLY A 495 -25.88 18.64 1.90
CA GLY A 495 -26.32 18.66 3.29
C GLY A 495 -27.33 17.58 3.69
N SER A 496 -27.79 16.73 2.77
CA SER A 496 -28.86 15.78 3.03
C SER A 496 -28.38 14.61 3.89
N LEU A 497 -29.05 14.40 5.02
CA LEU A 497 -28.83 13.26 5.90
C LEU A 497 -29.33 11.91 5.33
N LYS A 498 -30.05 11.93 4.19
CA LYS A 498 -30.70 10.74 3.61
C LYS A 498 -29.77 9.89 2.74
N HIS A 499 -28.61 10.39 2.33
CA HIS A 499 -27.68 9.66 1.48
C HIS A 499 -26.23 10.07 1.74
N LYS A 500 -25.29 9.18 1.42
CA LYS A 500 -23.84 9.48 1.44
C LYS A 500 -23.45 10.31 0.22
N ARG A 501 -22.41 11.14 0.33
CA ARG A 501 -21.90 12.04 -0.74
C ARG A 501 -21.90 11.45 -2.15
N ARG A 502 -21.48 10.18 -2.26
CA ARG A 502 -21.33 9.46 -3.53
C ARG A 502 -22.64 9.11 -4.24
N ALA A 503 -23.75 9.05 -3.53
CA ALA A 503 -25.09 8.82 -4.05
C ALA A 503 -25.88 10.14 -4.20
N CYS A 504 -25.18 11.27 -4.28
CA CYS A 504 -25.83 12.57 -4.34
C CYS A 504 -26.40 12.85 -5.72
N PRO A 505 -27.72 13.10 -5.85
CA PRO A 505 -28.35 13.42 -7.13
C PRO A 505 -27.92 14.79 -7.68
N LEU A 506 -27.27 15.64 -6.87
CA LEU A 506 -26.69 16.93 -7.31
C LEU A 506 -25.24 16.83 -7.81
N LYS A 507 -24.64 15.64 -7.78
CA LYS A 507 -23.23 15.43 -8.17
C LYS A 507 -22.95 15.81 -9.63
N ASP A 508 -23.91 15.59 -10.52
CA ASP A 508 -23.74 15.84 -11.96
C ASP A 508 -24.28 17.21 -12.43
N LYS A 509 -25.24 17.82 -11.72
CA LYS A 509 -25.84 19.12 -12.10
C LYS A 509 -24.87 20.30 -12.00
N ARG A 510 -23.88 20.27 -11.10
CA ARG A 510 -22.88 21.36 -10.98
C ARG A 510 -21.79 21.34 -12.07
N ARG A 511 -21.71 20.27 -12.88
CA ARG A 511 -20.74 20.20 -14.00
C ARG A 511 -21.23 20.95 -15.24
N THR A 512 -22.54 21.14 -15.41
CA THR A 512 -23.14 21.77 -16.59
C THR A 512 -23.20 23.29 -16.53
N ASP A 513 -23.27 23.89 -15.34
CA ASP A 513 -23.42 25.35 -15.21
C ASP A 513 -22.11 26.13 -15.49
N ASN A 514 -20.94 25.50 -15.35
CA ASN A 514 -19.65 26.11 -15.65
C ASN A 514 -19.36 26.32 -17.15
N LYS A 515 -20.28 25.95 -18.05
CA LYS A 515 -20.18 26.22 -19.49
C LYS A 515 -21.06 27.38 -19.98
N ARG A 516 -21.89 28.00 -19.14
CA ARG A 516 -22.82 29.08 -19.56
C ARG A 516 -22.90 30.25 -18.57
N SER A 517 -21.83 31.05 -18.52
CA SER A 517 -21.93 32.46 -18.09
C SER A 517 -20.66 33.24 -18.42
N LYS A 518 -20.33 33.32 -19.72
CA LYS A 518 -19.60 34.48 -20.27
C LYS A 518 -20.51 35.17 -21.27
N ALA A 519 -21.38 36.03 -20.78
CA ALA A 519 -22.07 37.03 -21.60
C ALA A 519 -22.18 38.33 -20.80
N LYS A 520 -21.92 39.42 -21.52
CA LYS A 520 -21.61 40.78 -21.07
C LYS A 520 -22.73 41.40 -20.22
N GLY A 521 -22.32 42.29 -19.30
CA GLY A 521 -23.22 43.23 -18.65
C GLY A 521 -22.47 44.12 -17.67
N GLY A 522 -21.89 45.21 -18.18
CA GLY A 522 -21.31 46.25 -17.32
C GLY A 522 -22.40 47.04 -16.61
N ARG A 523 -22.11 47.46 -15.37
CA ARG A 523 -22.67 48.68 -14.75
C ARG A 523 -21.74 49.12 -13.61
N ASN A 524 -21.43 50.41 -13.65
CA ASN A 524 -20.60 51.16 -12.72
C ASN A 524 -21.28 51.41 -11.37
N LEU A 525 -20.42 51.78 -10.39
CA LEU A 525 -20.62 52.57 -9.15
C LEU A 525 -20.48 51.80 -7.82
N PRO A 526 -20.04 52.44 -6.72
CA PRO A 526 -18.94 53.38 -6.60
C PRO A 526 -17.92 52.99 -5.51
N LYS A 527 -16.71 53.54 -5.61
CA LYS A 527 -15.63 53.42 -4.61
C LYS A 527 -16.05 54.04 -3.27
N GLN A 528 -15.79 53.32 -2.18
CA GLN A 528 -15.74 53.84 -0.81
C GLN A 528 -14.43 53.41 -0.13
N PRO A 529 -13.88 54.21 0.79
CA PRO A 529 -12.44 54.31 0.99
C PRO A 529 -11.87 53.25 1.94
N MET A 530 -10.61 52.91 1.68
CA MET A 530 -9.76 52.05 2.50
C MET A 530 -9.73 52.53 3.96
N LYS A 531 -10.12 51.64 4.88
CA LYS A 531 -9.63 51.67 6.27
C LYS A 531 -8.49 50.68 6.40
N SER A 532 -7.31 51.24 6.64
CA SER A 532 -6.09 50.54 7.03
C SER A 532 -6.33 49.76 8.32
N ASN A 533 -6.05 48.46 8.32
CA ASN A 533 -5.75 47.77 9.56
C ASN A 533 -4.73 46.64 9.36
N SER A 534 -3.52 46.94 9.87
CA SER A 534 -2.50 46.03 10.39
C SER A 534 -1.99 44.89 9.50
N LYS A 535 -0.77 45.10 8.96
CA LYS A 535 0.15 44.06 8.48
C LYS A 535 0.33 42.97 9.55
N ARG A 536 -0.17 41.76 9.31
CA ARG A 536 0.27 40.55 10.03
C ARG A 536 1.74 40.30 9.67
N LYS A 537 2.63 40.53 10.63
CA LYS A 537 4.09 40.36 10.53
C LYS A 537 4.44 38.91 10.17
N SER A 538 5.41 38.74 9.27
CA SER A 538 5.90 37.45 8.76
C SER A 538 6.54 36.60 9.86
N GLY A 539 6.45 35.27 9.73
CA GLY A 539 6.92 34.28 10.71
C GLY A 539 8.43 34.27 11.00
N ALA A 540 9.23 35.04 10.26
CA ALA A 540 10.67 35.18 10.48
C ALA A 540 10.98 36.02 11.74
N GLN A 541 10.22 37.10 12.00
CA GLN A 541 10.47 38.01 13.12
C GLN A 541 10.10 37.38 14.48
N ARG A 542 9.17 36.42 14.50
CA ARG A 542 8.77 35.68 15.70
C ARG A 542 9.83 34.69 16.18
N ARG A 543 10.72 34.23 15.29
CA ARG A 543 11.82 33.31 15.65
C ARG A 543 13.02 34.05 16.26
N ALA A 544 13.32 35.26 15.77
CA ALA A 544 14.40 36.10 16.33
C ALA A 544 14.13 36.54 17.78
N ASN A 545 12.88 36.87 18.12
CA ASN A 545 12.52 37.27 19.49
C ASN A 545 12.44 36.10 20.47
N LYS A 546 12.30 34.85 19.99
CA LYS A 546 12.30 33.66 20.85
C LYS A 546 13.72 33.21 21.19
N LEU A 547 14.69 33.47 20.31
CA LEU A 547 16.10 33.19 20.57
C LEU A 547 16.72 34.17 21.58
N LYS A 548 16.37 35.47 21.50
CA LYS A 548 16.82 36.48 22.48
C LYS A 548 16.29 36.27 23.91
N LYS A 549 15.19 35.53 24.06
CA LYS A 549 14.56 35.25 25.37
C LYS A 549 15.01 33.94 26.03
N MET A 550 15.96 33.23 25.41
CA MET A 550 16.55 31.98 25.92
C MET A 550 18.04 32.13 26.27
N THR A 551 18.57 33.35 26.20
CA THR A 551 19.98 33.68 26.54
C THR A 551 20.08 34.81 27.56
N GLU A 552 19.03 35.02 28.37
CA GLU A 552 19.04 35.81 29.61
C GLU A 552 18.65 34.92 30.79
#